data_AF-A0A6A4LD22-F1
#
_entry.id   AF-A0A6A4LD22-F1
#
_cell.length_a   1.000
_cell.length_b   1.000
_cell.length_c   1.000
_cell.angle_alpha   90.00
_cell.angle_beta   90.00
_cell.angle_gamma   90.00
#
_symmetry.space_group_name_H-M   'P 1'
#
loop_
_entity.id
_entity.type
_entity.pdbx_description
1 polymer ?
#
loop_
_entity_poly.entity_id
_entity_poly.type
_entity_poly.pdbx_seq_one_letter_code
_entity_poly.pdbx_strand_id
1 'polypeptide(L)'
;MTDQENCSRVTRLAKKRAAESMAEPDSQQQPKKRVVLGELSNVSNMGPATRDLGLEPVPKPRCKTKKKAKKAAATRKQDVGEILEDPQMCAAYVSEIYEYLKEMEVQAKRRPLPDYIEKVQKDVNPNMRGILVDWLVEVSEEYKLCSDTLFMSISYIDRFLSTNALNRQRLQLLGVSSMLVASKYEEISPPNVEDFCYITDNTYTKQEVVKMEADLLKHLNYELGSPTIKTFLRNLTRVAQEDYKKFGVGVLGLLPSRVEFVDYSSVKFLPSLVAASVMFLSRFTLRPKSHPWNLALQQFSGYKPADLKECVLILQDLQSSKRGGSLVAVREKYNQHKVTMPSNFLLSF
;
A
#
# COMPACT_ATOMS: atom_id res chain seq x y z
N MET A 1 -31.44 10.80 1.35
CA MET A 1 -32.01 9.47 1.04
C MET A 1 -31.64 9.01 -0.37
N THR A 2 -31.59 9.90 -1.35
CA THR A 2 -31.15 9.61 -2.73
C THR A 2 -29.68 9.21 -2.87
N ASP A 3 -28.75 9.79 -2.09
CA ASP A 3 -27.31 9.46 -2.20
C ASP A 3 -26.98 8.05 -1.69
N GLN A 4 -27.71 7.56 -0.70
CA GLN A 4 -27.52 6.24 -0.09
C GLN A 4 -28.11 5.11 -0.96
N GLU A 5 -29.21 5.38 -1.66
CA GLU A 5 -29.76 4.49 -2.69
C GLU A 5 -28.89 4.44 -3.96
N ASN A 6 -28.26 5.56 -4.32
CA ASN A 6 -27.39 5.59 -5.49
C ASN A 6 -26.06 4.87 -5.21
N CYS A 7 -25.47 5.06 -4.01
CA CYS A 7 -24.28 4.34 -3.57
C CYS A 7 -24.52 2.82 -3.53
N SER A 8 -25.59 2.39 -2.85
CA SER A 8 -25.95 0.96 -2.77
C SER A 8 -26.25 0.30 -4.12
N ARG A 9 -26.74 1.07 -5.11
CA ARG A 9 -26.97 0.58 -6.48
C ARG A 9 -25.67 0.44 -7.29
N VAL A 10 -24.70 1.33 -7.07
CA VAL A 10 -23.35 1.26 -7.66
C VAL A 10 -22.59 0.06 -7.08
N THR A 11 -22.59 -0.10 -5.74
CA THR A 11 -22.00 -1.26 -5.06
C THR A 11 -22.61 -2.56 -5.59
N ARG A 12 -23.92 -2.60 -5.88
CA ARG A 12 -24.59 -3.80 -6.43
C ARG A 12 -24.15 -4.15 -7.85
N LEU A 13 -23.80 -3.17 -8.69
CA LEU A 13 -23.33 -3.38 -10.06
C LEU A 13 -21.85 -3.76 -10.14
N ALA A 14 -21.01 -3.23 -9.25
CA ALA A 14 -19.61 -3.63 -9.13
C ALA A 14 -19.46 -5.02 -8.48
N LYS A 15 -20.28 -5.30 -7.47
CA LYS A 15 -20.48 -6.62 -6.88
C LYS A 15 -20.87 -7.69 -7.89
N LYS A 16 -21.77 -7.37 -8.82
CA LYS A 16 -22.12 -8.26 -9.93
C LYS A 16 -20.89 -8.55 -10.81
N ARG A 17 -20.05 -7.55 -11.08
CA ARG A 17 -18.82 -7.72 -11.90
C ARG A 17 -17.72 -8.51 -11.19
N ALA A 18 -17.51 -8.29 -9.89
CA ALA A 18 -16.57 -9.09 -9.09
C ALA A 18 -17.01 -10.55 -8.99
N ALA A 19 -18.30 -10.81 -8.77
CA ALA A 19 -18.85 -12.16 -8.71
C ALA A 19 -18.88 -12.87 -10.08
N GLU A 20 -19.28 -12.18 -11.16
CA GLU A 20 -19.39 -12.74 -12.51
C GLU A 20 -18.03 -13.04 -13.15
N SER A 21 -17.00 -12.23 -12.87
CA SER A 21 -15.63 -12.51 -13.35
C SER A 21 -14.94 -13.65 -12.59
N MET A 22 -15.46 -14.00 -11.40
CA MET A 22 -14.99 -15.13 -10.57
C MET A 22 -15.78 -16.42 -10.80
N ALA A 23 -16.88 -16.38 -11.56
CA ALA A 23 -17.69 -17.54 -11.94
C ALA A 23 -17.31 -18.07 -13.34
N GLU A 24 -17.25 -19.40 -13.50
CA GLU A 24 -16.94 -20.09 -14.76
C GLU A 24 -18.02 -19.86 -15.85
N PRO A 25 -17.65 -19.88 -17.15
CA PRO A 25 -18.59 -20.26 -18.19
C PRO A 25 -18.83 -21.78 -18.13
N ASP A 26 -20.09 -22.15 -17.87
CA ASP A 26 -20.58 -23.50 -17.62
C ASP A 26 -20.06 -24.58 -18.59
N SER A 27 -19.52 -25.67 -18.03
CA SER A 27 -19.52 -26.98 -18.68
C SER A 27 -20.12 -28.02 -17.72
N GLN A 28 -21.44 -28.16 -17.84
CA GLN A 28 -22.30 -29.31 -17.56
C GLN A 28 -21.60 -30.56 -16.99
N GLN A 29 -21.94 -30.92 -15.73
CA GLN A 29 -22.39 -32.29 -15.40
C GLN A 29 -22.98 -32.41 -13.97
N GLN A 30 -24.05 -33.19 -13.89
CA GLN A 30 -24.99 -33.43 -12.79
C GLN A 30 -24.45 -34.30 -11.62
N PRO A 31 -25.16 -34.37 -10.45
CA PRO A 31 -24.57 -34.67 -9.15
C PRO A 31 -24.61 -36.15 -8.76
N LYS A 32 -23.60 -36.64 -8.02
CA LYS A 32 -23.69 -37.94 -7.30
C LYS A 32 -23.03 -37.93 -5.89
N LYS A 33 -23.93 -38.10 -4.90
CA LYS A 33 -23.87 -38.78 -3.58
C LYS A 33 -22.57 -38.92 -2.75
N ARG A 34 -22.70 -38.54 -1.47
CA ARG A 34 -21.83 -38.79 -0.29
C ARG A 34 -21.47 -40.26 -0.04
N VAL A 35 -20.28 -40.48 0.51
CA VAL A 35 -19.94 -41.59 1.44
C VAL A 35 -19.00 -41.06 2.54
N VAL A 36 -19.21 -41.50 3.78
CA VAL A 36 -18.54 -41.17 5.05
C VAL A 36 -17.55 -42.29 5.41
N LEU A 37 -16.44 -41.94 6.09
CA LEU A 37 -15.60 -42.70 7.05
C LEU A 37 -14.38 -41.80 7.35
N GLY A 38 -13.84 -41.60 8.55
CA GLY A 38 -13.90 -42.25 9.87
C GLY A 38 -12.58 -41.83 10.58
N GLU A 39 -12.66 -41.57 11.88
CA GLU A 39 -11.65 -40.98 12.78
C GLU A 39 -10.34 -41.78 12.94
N LEU A 40 -9.29 -41.16 13.50
CA LEU A 40 -8.50 -41.71 14.63
C LEU A 40 -7.56 -40.65 15.26
N SER A 41 -7.28 -40.85 16.54
CA SER A 41 -6.83 -39.91 17.57
C SER A 41 -5.39 -40.15 18.10
N ASN A 42 -4.91 -39.15 18.86
CA ASN A 42 -3.69 -38.96 19.66
C ASN A 42 -3.00 -40.15 20.37
N VAL A 43 -1.69 -40.00 20.64
CA VAL A 43 -1.00 -39.97 21.98
C VAL A 43 0.53 -39.75 21.76
N SER A 44 1.27 -38.78 22.33
CA SER A 44 1.66 -38.39 23.70
C SER A 44 2.84 -39.16 24.33
N ASN A 45 3.82 -38.41 24.86
CA ASN A 45 4.70 -38.61 26.04
C ASN A 45 6.19 -38.33 25.75
N MET A 46 7.04 -37.82 26.64
CA MET A 46 7.03 -37.19 27.98
C MET A 46 8.50 -36.73 28.21
N GLY A 47 8.73 -35.73 29.07
CA GLY A 47 10.06 -35.23 29.51
C GLY A 47 10.85 -36.23 30.39
N PRO A 48 11.80 -35.81 31.28
CA PRO A 48 11.87 -34.52 31.98
C PRO A 48 13.28 -33.96 32.39
N ALA A 49 13.24 -32.84 33.14
CA ALA A 49 14.06 -32.46 34.33
C ALA A 49 15.52 -31.96 34.16
N THR A 50 15.81 -30.65 34.28
CA THR A 50 16.09 -29.79 35.48
C THR A 50 17.51 -29.85 36.07
N ARG A 51 18.20 -28.69 36.15
CA ARG A 51 18.59 -28.02 37.42
C ARG A 51 19.46 -26.77 37.18
N ASP A 52 19.13 -25.76 37.97
CA ASP A 52 19.70 -24.42 38.16
C ASP A 52 20.85 -24.48 39.19
N LEU A 53 21.71 -23.44 39.25
CA LEU A 53 22.38 -22.88 40.45
C LEU A 53 23.35 -21.75 40.03
N GLY A 54 23.21 -20.59 40.68
CA GLY A 54 23.87 -19.30 40.36
C GLY A 54 25.23 -19.02 41.01
N LEU A 55 25.81 -17.84 40.68
CA LEU A 55 26.41 -16.80 41.55
C LEU A 55 27.51 -15.94 40.83
N GLU A 56 27.38 -14.61 40.97
CA GLU A 56 28.22 -13.44 40.58
C GLU A 56 29.56 -13.30 41.37
N PRO A 57 30.45 -12.24 41.29
CA PRO A 57 30.56 -10.99 40.47
C PRO A 57 31.99 -10.52 39.98
N VAL A 58 32.04 -9.62 38.95
CA VAL A 58 32.80 -8.30 38.75
C VAL A 58 34.32 -8.17 39.16
N PRO A 59 35.27 -7.58 38.36
CA PRO A 59 35.33 -6.11 38.12
C PRO A 59 35.92 -5.52 36.81
N LYS A 60 35.51 -4.26 36.57
CA LYS A 60 35.96 -3.28 35.55
C LYS A 60 37.31 -2.63 35.94
N PRO A 61 37.95 -1.92 35.00
CA PRO A 61 38.34 -0.55 35.31
C PRO A 61 37.92 0.48 34.25
N ARG A 62 37.48 1.63 34.76
CA ARG A 62 37.34 2.92 34.05
C ARG A 62 38.70 3.62 33.99
N CYS A 63 38.95 4.41 32.94
CA CYS A 63 39.75 5.62 33.08
C CYS A 63 39.17 6.77 32.24
N LYS A 64 39.10 7.97 32.85
CA LYS A 64 38.57 9.24 32.34
C LYS A 64 39.71 10.24 32.24
N THR A 65 39.75 11.06 31.18
CA THR A 65 40.30 12.45 31.17
C THR A 65 39.86 13.14 29.87
N LYS A 66 38.84 14.01 29.86
CA LYS A 66 38.79 15.48 30.05
C LYS A 66 39.61 16.36 29.07
N LYS A 67 38.85 16.94 28.12
CA LYS A 67 38.79 18.34 27.59
C LYS A 67 40.08 19.11 27.27
N LYS A 68 40.10 19.71 26.06
CA LYS A 68 40.50 21.12 25.83
C LYS A 68 39.68 21.75 24.69
N ALA A 69 39.28 23.00 24.89
CA ALA A 69 38.49 23.84 23.99
C ALA A 69 39.39 24.84 23.23
N LYS A 70 38.97 25.27 22.04
CA LYS A 70 39.35 26.55 21.41
C LYS A 70 38.16 27.13 20.60
N LYS A 71 37.79 28.38 20.91
CA LYS A 71 37.00 29.33 20.07
C LYS A 71 37.93 29.85 18.93
N ALA A 72 37.53 30.45 17.81
CA ALA A 72 36.34 31.20 17.39
C ALA A 72 36.29 31.27 15.85
N ALA A 73 35.10 31.49 15.27
CA ALA A 73 34.85 32.52 14.24
C ALA A 73 33.34 32.57 13.96
N ALA A 74 32.74 33.72 14.23
CA ALA A 74 31.33 34.00 14.05
C ALA A 74 31.05 34.41 12.59
N THR A 75 30.08 33.75 11.96
CA THR A 75 29.43 34.26 10.75
C THR A 75 27.94 34.41 11.05
N ARG A 76 27.48 35.66 10.95
CA ARG A 76 26.12 36.17 11.12
C ARG A 76 25.06 35.17 10.61
N LYS A 77 24.27 34.59 11.52
CA LYS A 77 22.97 34.03 11.16
C LYS A 77 22.00 35.19 10.98
N GLN A 78 21.52 35.36 9.75
CA GLN A 78 20.38 36.19 9.45
C GLN A 78 19.18 35.65 10.24
N ASP A 79 18.45 36.55 10.90
CA ASP A 79 17.15 36.30 11.51
C ASP A 79 16.24 35.61 10.49
N VAL A 80 16.02 34.30 10.68
CA VAL A 80 14.93 33.59 10.04
C VAL A 80 13.84 33.54 11.11
N GLY A 81 12.87 34.43 10.95
CA GLY A 81 11.71 34.53 11.82
C GLY A 81 11.10 33.16 12.06
N GLU A 82 10.70 32.97 13.32
CA GLU A 82 9.97 31.84 13.87
C GLU A 82 8.87 31.37 12.92
N ILE A 83 9.21 30.45 12.01
CA ILE A 83 8.25 29.49 11.52
C ILE A 83 8.00 28.63 12.75
N LEU A 84 6.81 28.72 13.34
CA LEU A 84 6.34 27.77 14.34
C LEU A 84 6.61 26.37 13.78
N GLU A 85 7.72 25.76 14.20
CA GLU A 85 7.97 24.33 14.02
C GLU A 85 6.87 23.65 14.79
N ASP A 86 5.83 23.20 14.09
CA ASP A 86 4.77 22.40 14.68
C ASP A 86 5.43 21.26 15.47
N PRO A 87 5.29 21.20 16.80
CA PRO A 87 5.94 20.18 17.61
C PRO A 87 5.53 18.75 17.20
N GLN A 88 4.37 18.59 16.55
CA GLN A 88 3.93 17.30 16.00
C GLN A 88 4.69 16.90 14.73
N MET A 89 5.38 17.82 14.08
CA MET A 89 6.17 17.57 12.88
C MET A 89 7.53 16.94 13.18
N CYS A 90 7.99 16.99 14.43
CA CYS A 90 9.18 16.29 14.90
C CYS A 90 10.37 16.43 13.93
N ALA A 91 10.65 17.67 13.50
CA ALA A 91 11.59 17.97 12.41
C ALA A 91 12.97 17.30 12.56
N ALA A 92 13.43 17.17 13.81
CA ALA A 92 14.68 16.49 14.16
C ALA A 92 14.78 15.04 13.67
N TYR A 93 13.66 14.32 13.56
CA TYR A 93 13.64 12.90 13.19
C TYR A 93 13.25 12.67 11.73
N VAL A 94 12.92 13.71 10.96
CA VAL A 94 12.38 13.55 9.59
C VAL A 94 13.36 12.81 8.68
N SER A 95 14.65 13.15 8.74
CA SER A 95 15.69 12.47 7.95
C SER A 95 15.86 11.01 8.37
N GLU A 96 15.97 10.75 9.68
CA GLU A 96 16.15 9.39 10.23
C GLU A 96 14.94 8.49 9.93
N ILE A 97 13.71 9.03 10.04
CA ILE A 97 12.48 8.31 9.68
C ILE A 97 12.48 8.02 8.18
N TYR A 98 12.83 8.98 7.33
CA TYR A 98 12.84 8.76 5.88
C TYR A 98 13.87 7.70 5.48
N GLU A 99 15.08 7.76 6.03
CA GLU A 99 16.14 6.76 5.83
C GLU A 99 15.69 5.37 6.29
N TYR A 100 15.09 5.27 7.49
CA TYR A 100 14.53 4.02 7.99
C TYR A 100 13.45 3.45 7.05
N LEU A 101 12.53 4.29 6.55
CA LEU A 101 11.51 3.85 5.59
C LEU A 101 12.13 3.38 4.27
N LYS A 102 13.18 4.04 3.79
CA LYS A 102 13.96 3.65 2.59
C LYS A 102 14.66 2.31 2.79
N GLU A 103 15.22 2.05 3.97
CA GLU A 103 15.81 0.75 4.30
C GLU A 103 14.74 -0.34 4.37
N MET A 104 13.60 -0.05 5.00
CA MET A 104 12.48 -1.00 5.11
C MET A 104 11.89 -1.41 3.77
N GLU A 105 11.72 -0.47 2.82
CA GLU A 105 11.09 -0.80 1.53
C GLU A 105 11.94 -1.74 0.66
N VAL A 106 13.26 -1.83 0.90
CA VAL A 106 14.16 -2.71 0.14
C VAL A 106 14.18 -4.13 0.72
N GLN A 107 13.71 -4.34 1.95
CA GLN A 107 13.72 -5.65 2.59
C GLN A 107 12.88 -6.67 1.81
N ALA A 108 13.51 -7.76 1.36
CA ALA A 108 12.86 -8.78 0.53
C ALA A 108 11.58 -9.35 1.15
N LYS A 109 11.55 -9.56 2.48
CA LYS A 109 10.38 -10.07 3.21
C LYS A 109 9.15 -9.14 3.21
N ARG A 110 9.36 -7.85 2.93
CA ARG A 110 8.32 -6.82 2.84
C ARG A 110 7.91 -6.53 1.40
N ARG A 111 8.58 -7.14 0.44
CA ARG A 111 8.37 -6.92 -0.99
C ARG A 111 7.58 -8.09 -1.58
N PRO A 112 6.52 -7.82 -2.35
CA PRO A 112 5.94 -8.84 -3.20
C PRO A 112 6.94 -9.22 -4.31
N LEU A 113 6.85 -10.47 -4.78
CA LEU A 113 7.58 -10.97 -5.92
C LEU A 113 7.03 -10.29 -7.20
N PRO A 114 7.83 -9.56 -7.99
CA PRO A 114 7.32 -8.74 -9.10
C PRO A 114 6.49 -9.49 -10.16
N ASP A 115 6.76 -10.77 -10.33
CA ASP A 115 6.15 -11.66 -11.33
C ASP A 115 5.42 -12.85 -10.68
N TYR A 116 4.81 -12.61 -9.51
CA TYR A 116 4.11 -13.68 -8.77
C TYR A 116 2.91 -14.26 -9.52
N ILE A 117 2.24 -13.46 -10.35
CA ILE A 117 1.10 -13.96 -11.11
C ILE A 117 1.56 -15.00 -12.13
N GLU A 118 2.69 -14.74 -12.79
CA GLU A 118 3.26 -15.64 -13.78
C GLU A 118 3.96 -16.85 -13.15
N LYS A 119 4.65 -16.66 -12.01
CA LYS A 119 5.48 -17.70 -11.40
C LYS A 119 4.78 -18.57 -10.36
N VAL A 120 3.78 -18.03 -9.66
CA VAL A 120 3.18 -18.69 -8.49
C VAL A 120 1.71 -19.01 -8.73
N GLN A 121 0.96 -18.09 -9.35
CA GLN A 121 -0.47 -18.25 -9.54
C GLN A 121 -0.77 -19.10 -10.78
N LYS A 122 -1.72 -20.03 -10.63
CA LYS A 122 -2.23 -20.85 -11.73
C LYS A 122 -3.61 -20.41 -12.22
N ASP A 123 -4.38 -19.83 -11.31
CA ASP A 123 -5.81 -19.57 -11.48
C ASP A 123 -6.19 -18.09 -11.32
N VAL A 124 -5.27 -17.28 -10.79
CA VAL A 124 -5.41 -15.83 -10.65
C VAL A 124 -4.59 -15.15 -11.74
N ASN A 125 -5.20 -14.21 -12.45
CA ASN A 125 -4.54 -13.40 -13.48
C ASN A 125 -4.53 -11.90 -13.10
N PRO A 126 -3.79 -11.04 -13.82
CA PRO A 126 -3.67 -9.62 -13.47
C PRO A 126 -5.00 -8.87 -13.51
N ASN A 127 -5.91 -9.26 -14.39
CA ASN A 127 -7.24 -8.66 -14.49
C ASN A 127 -8.11 -8.99 -13.27
N MET A 128 -8.08 -10.22 -12.77
CA MET A 128 -8.77 -10.60 -11.52
C MET A 128 -8.26 -9.82 -10.32
N ARG A 129 -6.94 -9.62 -10.22
CA ARG A 129 -6.34 -8.73 -9.20
C ARG A 129 -6.85 -7.30 -9.35
N GLY A 130 -6.86 -6.77 -10.58
CA GLY A 130 -7.38 -5.44 -10.88
C GLY A 130 -8.84 -5.27 -10.42
N ILE A 131 -9.71 -6.23 -10.76
CA ILE A 131 -11.12 -6.23 -10.33
C ILE A 131 -11.24 -6.28 -8.81
N LEU A 132 -10.43 -7.09 -8.13
CA LEU A 132 -10.42 -7.13 -6.67
C LEU A 132 -10.04 -5.76 -6.08
N VAL A 133 -8.98 -5.14 -6.59
CA VAL A 133 -8.51 -3.83 -6.09
C VAL A 133 -9.54 -2.73 -6.37
N ASP A 134 -10.17 -2.70 -7.55
CA ASP A 134 -11.26 -1.79 -7.90
C ASP A 134 -12.43 -1.93 -6.92
N TRP A 135 -12.82 -3.17 -6.61
CA TRP A 135 -13.85 -3.44 -5.61
C TRP A 135 -13.44 -3.01 -4.19
N LEU A 136 -12.18 -3.27 -3.77
CA LEU A 136 -11.68 -2.83 -2.47
C LEU A 136 -11.65 -1.30 -2.31
N VAL A 137 -11.49 -0.56 -3.41
CA VAL A 137 -11.64 0.91 -3.40
C VAL A 137 -13.06 1.28 -2.99
N GLU A 138 -14.10 0.66 -3.56
CA GLU A 138 -15.49 0.89 -3.16
C GLU A 138 -15.75 0.49 -1.70
N VAL A 139 -15.23 -0.65 -1.26
CA VAL A 139 -15.36 -1.10 0.14
C VAL A 139 -14.74 -0.08 1.09
N SER A 140 -13.59 0.49 0.73
CA SER A 140 -12.94 1.52 1.53
C SER A 140 -13.79 2.80 1.62
N GLU A 141 -14.54 3.15 0.59
CA GLU A 141 -15.44 4.30 0.60
C GLU A 141 -16.71 4.04 1.42
N GLU A 142 -17.31 2.87 1.26
CA GLU A 142 -18.53 2.45 1.98
C GLU A 142 -18.29 2.48 3.50
N TYR A 143 -17.15 1.94 3.94
CA TYR A 143 -16.76 1.95 5.36
C TYR A 143 -15.95 3.18 5.78
N LYS A 144 -15.76 4.15 4.88
CA LYS A 144 -15.01 5.40 5.13
C LYS A 144 -13.62 5.16 5.72
N LEU A 145 -12.96 4.11 5.27
CA LEU A 145 -11.62 3.74 5.70
C LEU A 145 -10.61 4.77 5.18
N CYS A 146 -9.54 4.97 5.93
CA CYS A 146 -8.45 5.79 5.47
C CYS A 146 -7.74 5.11 4.27
N SER A 147 -7.24 5.90 3.34
CA SER A 147 -6.49 5.35 2.21
C SER A 147 -5.23 4.58 2.62
N ASP A 148 -4.63 4.86 3.79
CA ASP A 148 -3.49 4.06 4.30
C ASP A 148 -3.91 2.59 4.50
N THR A 149 -5.10 2.34 5.05
CA THR A 149 -5.71 1.00 5.17
C THR A 149 -5.81 0.30 3.81
N LEU A 150 -6.27 0.99 2.76
CA LEU A 150 -6.36 0.42 1.42
C LEU A 150 -4.97 0.01 0.88
N PHE A 151 -3.96 0.89 0.98
CA PHE A 151 -2.60 0.57 0.52
C PHE A 151 -1.97 -0.59 1.28
N MET A 152 -2.20 -0.66 2.59
CA MET A 152 -1.73 -1.79 3.41
C MET A 152 -2.43 -3.09 3.00
N SER A 153 -3.74 -3.04 2.76
CA SER A 153 -4.53 -4.18 2.27
C SER A 153 -3.96 -4.75 0.97
N ILE A 154 -3.70 -3.88 -0.01
CA ILE A 154 -3.13 -4.28 -1.31
C ILE A 154 -1.74 -4.89 -1.13
N SER A 155 -0.90 -4.29 -0.27
CA SER A 155 0.42 -4.82 0.06
C SER A 155 0.35 -6.23 0.66
N TYR A 156 -0.60 -6.48 1.56
CA TYR A 156 -0.81 -7.80 2.15
C TYR A 156 -1.26 -8.83 1.11
N ILE A 157 -2.19 -8.46 0.23
CA ILE A 157 -2.66 -9.31 -0.86
C ILE A 157 -1.49 -9.72 -1.76
N ASP A 158 -0.71 -8.75 -2.24
CA ASP A 158 0.41 -9.02 -3.14
C ASP A 158 1.49 -9.88 -2.47
N ARG A 159 1.83 -9.59 -1.19
CA ARG A 159 2.79 -10.40 -0.42
C ARG A 159 2.30 -11.82 -0.17
N PHE A 160 0.99 -12.01 0.02
CA PHE A 160 0.41 -13.34 0.19
C PHE A 160 0.44 -14.15 -1.12
N LEU A 161 0.02 -13.54 -2.22
CA LEU A 161 0.02 -14.16 -3.55
C LEU A 161 1.45 -14.40 -4.10
N SER A 162 2.45 -13.74 -3.53
CA SER A 162 3.86 -13.92 -3.88
C SER A 162 4.44 -15.28 -3.55
N THR A 163 3.79 -16.05 -2.66
CA THR A 163 4.30 -17.35 -2.20
C THR A 163 3.19 -18.40 -2.07
N ASN A 164 1.93 -17.98 -2.00
CA ASN A 164 0.79 -18.88 -1.82
C ASN A 164 -0.06 -18.89 -3.08
N ALA A 165 -0.11 -20.02 -3.78
CA ALA A 165 -1.04 -20.22 -4.88
C ALA A 165 -2.48 -20.25 -4.34
N LEU A 166 -3.34 -19.38 -4.88
CA LEU A 166 -4.72 -19.25 -4.43
C LEU A 166 -5.69 -19.55 -5.58
N ASN A 167 -6.80 -20.22 -5.28
CA ASN A 167 -7.89 -20.38 -6.23
C ASN A 167 -8.65 -19.05 -6.38
N ARG A 168 -9.09 -18.71 -7.60
CA ARG A 168 -9.83 -17.49 -7.90
C ARG A 168 -11.05 -17.29 -6.99
N GLN A 169 -11.73 -18.36 -6.59
CA GLN A 169 -12.91 -18.33 -5.70
C GLN A 169 -12.58 -17.86 -4.27
N ARG A 170 -11.31 -17.95 -3.85
CA ARG A 170 -10.85 -17.48 -2.54
C ARG A 170 -10.18 -16.11 -2.60
N LEU A 171 -10.08 -15.51 -3.79
CA LEU A 171 -9.40 -14.23 -3.98
C LEU A 171 -10.15 -13.09 -3.28
N GLN A 172 -11.49 -13.06 -3.35
CA GLN A 172 -12.29 -12.09 -2.59
C GLN A 172 -12.15 -12.28 -1.08
N LEU A 173 -12.14 -13.53 -0.59
CA LEU A 173 -11.88 -13.84 0.82
C LEU A 173 -10.52 -13.32 1.30
N LEU A 174 -9.46 -13.50 0.51
CA LEU A 174 -8.14 -12.89 0.79
C LEU A 174 -8.25 -11.36 0.86
N GLY A 175 -8.96 -10.74 -0.08
CA GLY A 175 -9.14 -9.29 -0.14
C GLY A 175 -9.78 -8.72 1.12
N VAL A 176 -10.95 -9.23 1.52
CA VAL A 176 -11.64 -8.76 2.73
C VAL A 176 -10.88 -9.06 4.01
N SER A 177 -10.20 -10.20 4.08
CA SER A 177 -9.40 -10.55 5.26
C SER A 177 -8.16 -9.66 5.37
N SER A 178 -7.56 -9.30 4.23
CA SER A 178 -6.44 -8.34 4.18
C SER A 178 -6.88 -6.95 4.61
N MET A 179 -8.08 -6.53 4.19
CA MET A 179 -8.65 -5.25 4.60
C MET A 179 -9.04 -5.23 6.07
N LEU A 180 -9.61 -6.31 6.61
CA LEU A 180 -9.86 -6.46 8.05
C LEU A 180 -8.56 -6.30 8.87
N VAL A 181 -7.48 -6.98 8.47
CA VAL A 181 -6.17 -6.88 9.14
C VAL A 181 -5.60 -5.47 9.05
N ALA A 182 -5.68 -4.84 7.88
CA ALA A 182 -5.23 -3.46 7.69
C ALA A 182 -6.05 -2.48 8.53
N SER A 183 -7.38 -2.63 8.57
CA SER A 183 -8.27 -1.80 9.36
C SER A 183 -7.94 -1.91 10.85
N LYS A 184 -7.74 -3.13 11.37
CA LYS A 184 -7.34 -3.34 12.77
C LYS A 184 -5.99 -2.70 13.12
N TYR A 185 -5.11 -2.51 12.13
CA TYR A 185 -3.79 -1.94 12.32
C TYR A 185 -3.80 -0.40 12.27
N GLU A 186 -4.55 0.19 11.35
CA GLU A 186 -4.46 1.62 11.04
C GLU A 186 -5.67 2.45 11.52
N GLU A 187 -6.86 1.87 11.59
CA GLU A 187 -8.08 2.62 11.93
C GLU A 187 -8.24 2.82 13.44
N ILE A 188 -8.75 3.99 13.84
CA ILE A 188 -9.14 4.26 15.23
C ILE A 188 -10.30 3.35 15.66
N SER A 189 -11.24 3.12 14.74
CA SER A 189 -12.42 2.27 14.94
C SER A 189 -12.60 1.35 13.74
N PRO A 190 -11.92 0.18 13.70
CA PRO A 190 -12.04 -0.75 12.60
C PRO A 190 -13.44 -1.36 12.51
N PRO A 191 -13.94 -1.69 11.30
CA PRO A 191 -15.17 -2.45 11.13
C PRO A 191 -15.06 -3.84 11.77
N ASN A 192 -16.20 -4.40 12.19
CA ASN A 192 -16.26 -5.74 12.76
C ASN A 192 -16.16 -6.81 11.66
N VAL A 193 -15.86 -8.05 12.07
CA VAL A 193 -15.77 -9.18 11.12
C VAL A 193 -17.11 -9.41 10.41
N GLU A 194 -18.22 -9.18 11.11
CA GLU A 194 -19.57 -9.26 10.58
C GLU A 194 -19.81 -8.28 9.43
N ASP A 195 -19.22 -7.08 9.49
CA ASP A 195 -19.33 -6.08 8.42
C ASP A 195 -18.66 -6.59 7.14
N PHE A 196 -17.46 -7.18 7.27
CA PHE A 196 -16.77 -7.81 6.14
C PHE A 196 -17.48 -9.06 5.61
N CYS A 197 -18.23 -9.79 6.45
CA CYS A 197 -19.10 -10.86 5.95
C CYS A 197 -20.26 -10.26 5.13
N TYR A 198 -20.89 -9.21 5.66
CA TYR A 198 -22.02 -8.52 5.03
C TYR A 198 -21.66 -7.92 3.67
N ILE A 199 -20.51 -7.24 3.53
CA ILE A 199 -20.10 -6.62 2.25
C ILE A 199 -19.84 -7.65 1.15
N THR A 200 -19.48 -8.88 1.54
CA THR A 200 -19.35 -10.03 0.62
C THR A 200 -20.67 -10.74 0.37
N ASP A 201 -21.81 -10.15 0.73
CA ASP A 201 -23.13 -10.74 0.60
C ASP A 201 -23.30 -12.05 1.39
N ASN A 202 -22.54 -12.19 2.48
CA ASN A 202 -22.42 -13.43 3.24
C ASN A 202 -21.96 -14.63 2.39
N THR A 203 -21.22 -14.37 1.30
CA THR A 203 -20.53 -15.41 0.52
C THR A 203 -19.58 -16.21 1.41
N TYR A 204 -18.97 -15.53 2.39
CA TYR A 204 -18.08 -16.15 3.37
C TYR A 204 -18.65 -16.02 4.77
N THR A 205 -18.45 -17.08 5.55
CA THR A 205 -18.80 -17.12 6.97
C THR A 205 -17.75 -16.39 7.81
N LYS A 206 -18.15 -15.93 8.99
CA LYS A 206 -17.22 -15.36 9.99
C LYS A 206 -16.01 -16.27 10.26
N GLN A 207 -16.23 -17.58 10.33
CA GLN A 207 -15.16 -18.54 10.58
C GLN A 207 -14.14 -18.59 9.44
N GLU A 208 -14.58 -18.49 8.19
CA GLU A 208 -13.69 -18.46 7.03
C GLU A 208 -12.87 -17.18 6.98
N VAL A 209 -13.48 -16.02 7.28
CA VAL A 209 -12.79 -14.73 7.34
C VAL A 209 -11.74 -14.74 8.45
N VAL A 210 -12.10 -15.19 9.67
CA VAL A 210 -11.16 -15.28 10.80
C VAL A 210 -10.03 -16.27 10.52
N LYS A 211 -10.32 -17.40 9.87
CA LYS A 211 -9.30 -18.36 9.48
C LYS A 211 -8.33 -17.77 8.46
N MET A 212 -8.86 -17.08 7.45
CA MET A 212 -8.02 -16.44 6.43
C MET A 212 -7.19 -15.28 7.02
N GLU A 213 -7.75 -14.52 7.95
CA GLU A 213 -7.00 -13.54 8.76
C GLU A 213 -5.82 -14.20 9.48
N ALA A 214 -6.04 -15.33 10.16
CA ALA A 214 -4.98 -16.04 10.88
C ALA A 214 -3.90 -16.57 9.92
N ASP A 215 -4.30 -17.16 8.79
CA ASP A 215 -3.38 -17.63 7.75
C ASP A 215 -2.55 -16.47 7.17
N LEU A 216 -3.17 -15.32 6.94
CA LEU A 216 -2.50 -14.11 6.46
C LEU A 216 -1.50 -13.57 7.48
N LEU A 217 -1.89 -13.42 8.74
CA LEU A 217 -1.01 -12.92 9.82
C LEU A 217 0.21 -13.83 10.00
N LYS A 218 -0.02 -15.15 9.97
CA LYS A 218 1.05 -16.15 10.04
C LYS A 218 1.99 -16.04 8.84
N HIS A 219 1.45 -15.88 7.63
CA HIS A 219 2.24 -15.70 6.41
C HIS A 219 3.12 -14.43 6.47
N LEU A 220 2.55 -13.32 6.96
CA LEU A 220 3.26 -12.05 7.09
C LEU A 220 4.24 -12.04 8.28
N ASN A 221 4.32 -13.10 9.08
CA ASN A 221 5.05 -13.16 10.34
C ASN A 221 4.73 -11.95 11.25
N TYR A 222 3.49 -11.47 11.23
CA TYR A 222 3.03 -10.27 11.93
C TYR A 222 3.79 -8.97 11.56
N GLU A 223 4.54 -8.95 10.46
CA GLU A 223 5.21 -7.75 9.95
C GLU A 223 4.28 -6.89 9.07
N LEU A 224 3.41 -6.15 9.75
CA LEU A 224 2.33 -5.36 9.15
C LEU A 224 2.77 -3.96 8.69
N GLY A 225 3.62 -3.27 9.47
CA GLY A 225 4.03 -1.89 9.22
C GLY A 225 5.06 -1.72 8.09
N SER A 226 4.70 -2.06 6.86
CA SER A 226 5.55 -1.84 5.67
C SER A 226 5.26 -0.49 5.02
N PRO A 227 6.30 0.24 4.57
CA PRO A 227 6.10 1.55 3.96
C PRO A 227 5.33 1.42 2.65
N THR A 228 4.31 2.26 2.48
CA THR A 228 3.48 2.28 1.27
C THR A 228 3.84 3.46 0.39
N ILE A 229 3.30 3.48 -0.83
CA ILE A 229 3.46 4.60 -1.76
C ILE A 229 2.95 5.90 -1.12
N LYS A 230 1.83 5.81 -0.38
CA LYS A 230 1.25 6.93 0.35
C LYS A 230 2.17 7.47 1.45
N THR A 231 2.88 6.58 2.16
CA THR A 231 3.89 6.99 3.17
C THR A 231 4.96 7.90 2.56
N PHE A 232 5.53 7.51 1.41
CA PHE A 232 6.55 8.31 0.73
C PHE A 232 5.97 9.57 0.07
N LEU A 233 4.77 9.49 -0.50
CA LEU A 233 4.09 10.65 -1.07
C LEU A 233 3.83 11.74 -0.05
N ARG A 234 3.44 11.40 1.19
CA ARG A 234 3.27 12.38 2.27
C ARG A 234 4.54 13.18 2.53
N ASN A 235 5.70 12.50 2.53
CA ASN A 235 7.00 13.13 2.73
C ASN A 235 7.41 14.00 1.52
N LEU A 236 7.28 13.47 0.30
CA LEU A 236 7.59 14.23 -0.93
C LEU A 236 6.69 15.45 -1.11
N THR A 237 5.43 15.35 -0.70
CA THR A 237 4.45 16.45 -0.78
C THR A 237 4.85 17.61 0.11
N ARG A 238 5.39 17.34 1.30
CA ARG A 238 5.88 18.39 2.22
C ARG A 238 7.03 19.18 1.61
N VAL A 239 8.02 18.49 1.05
CA VAL A 239 9.15 19.13 0.36
C VAL A 239 8.67 19.90 -0.88
N ALA A 240 7.73 19.33 -1.63
CA ALA A 240 7.13 20.01 -2.75
C ALA A 240 6.41 21.31 -2.30
N GLN A 241 5.62 21.28 -1.23
CA GLN A 241 4.81 22.41 -0.74
C GLN A 241 5.64 23.66 -0.39
N GLU A 242 6.90 23.52 0.00
CA GLU A 242 7.79 24.66 0.25
C GLU A 242 7.98 25.52 -1.02
N ASP A 243 7.92 24.92 -2.22
CA ASP A 243 7.91 25.63 -3.50
C ASP A 243 6.56 26.33 -3.80
N TYR A 244 5.46 25.90 -3.16
CA TYR A 244 4.08 26.22 -3.53
C TYR A 244 3.36 27.17 -2.57
N LYS A 245 4.07 28.00 -1.79
CA LYS A 245 3.47 29.02 -0.89
C LYS A 245 2.46 29.98 -1.57
N LYS A 246 2.32 29.98 -2.91
CA LYS A 246 1.37 30.82 -3.67
C LYS A 246 0.29 30.09 -4.48
N PHE A 247 0.34 28.76 -4.63
CA PHE A 247 -0.66 28.01 -5.42
C PHE A 247 -1.02 26.72 -4.72
N GLY A 248 -2.00 26.84 -3.81
CA GLY A 248 -2.49 25.78 -2.96
C GLY A 248 -3.21 24.66 -3.69
N VAL A 249 -3.40 23.56 -2.95
CA VAL A 249 -4.41 22.51 -3.10
C VAL A 249 -4.36 21.64 -4.38
N GLY A 250 -3.94 22.16 -5.53
CA GLY A 250 -4.01 21.45 -6.81
C GLY A 250 -3.12 20.21 -6.90
N VAL A 251 -1.88 20.28 -6.38
CA VAL A 251 -0.97 19.11 -6.35
C VAL A 251 -1.52 18.03 -5.41
N LEU A 252 -2.01 18.41 -4.22
CA LEU A 252 -2.60 17.46 -3.27
C LEU A 252 -3.90 16.83 -3.78
N GLY A 253 -4.72 17.57 -4.52
CA GLY A 253 -6.00 17.04 -5.03
C GLY A 253 -5.81 15.95 -6.09
N LEU A 254 -4.76 16.06 -6.91
CA LEU A 254 -4.49 15.12 -8.01
C LEU A 254 -3.60 13.93 -7.61
N LEU A 255 -2.96 13.97 -6.44
CA LEU A 255 -2.09 12.89 -5.99
C LEU A 255 -2.87 11.64 -5.57
N PRO A 256 -3.87 11.71 -4.66
CA PRO A 256 -4.63 10.55 -4.18
C PRO A 256 -5.25 9.75 -5.31
N SER A 257 -5.85 10.42 -6.29
CA SER A 257 -6.44 9.77 -7.46
C SER A 257 -5.42 8.92 -8.20
N ARG A 258 -4.19 9.42 -8.38
CA ARG A 258 -3.13 8.76 -9.15
C ARG A 258 -2.48 7.59 -8.42
N VAL A 259 -2.49 7.57 -7.09
CA VAL A 259 -1.91 6.47 -6.30
C VAL A 259 -2.81 5.23 -6.32
N GLU A 260 -4.12 5.41 -6.48
CA GLU A 260 -5.08 4.31 -6.47
C GLU A 260 -5.14 3.57 -7.83
N PHE A 261 -4.59 4.16 -8.89
CA PHE A 261 -4.42 3.51 -10.22
C PHE A 261 -3.18 2.59 -10.31
N VAL A 262 -2.54 2.23 -9.20
CA VAL A 262 -1.31 1.42 -9.21
C VAL A 262 -1.67 -0.04 -9.57
N ASP A 263 -1.54 -0.33 -10.85
CA ASP A 263 -1.74 -1.65 -11.45
C ASP A 263 -0.60 -2.63 -11.09
N TYR A 264 -0.83 -3.93 -11.34
CA TYR A 264 0.15 -5.02 -11.16
C TYR A 264 1.52 -4.70 -11.78
N SER A 265 1.52 -4.01 -12.93
CA SER A 265 2.74 -3.55 -13.61
C SER A 265 3.69 -2.71 -12.73
N SER A 266 3.16 -2.11 -11.66
CA SER A 266 3.91 -1.23 -10.75
C SER A 266 4.51 -1.97 -9.55
N VAL A 267 4.11 -3.22 -9.29
CA VAL A 267 4.57 -4.05 -8.16
C VAL A 267 6.10 -4.23 -8.18
N LYS A 268 6.69 -4.23 -9.37
CA LYS A 268 8.14 -4.33 -9.58
C LYS A 268 8.94 -3.15 -9.02
N PHE A 269 8.34 -1.96 -8.92
CA PHE A 269 9.03 -0.75 -8.48
C PHE A 269 8.97 -0.59 -6.96
N LEU A 270 9.95 0.12 -6.37
CA LEU A 270 9.93 0.48 -4.96
C LEU A 270 8.80 1.49 -4.67
N PRO A 271 8.11 1.41 -3.52
CA PRO A 271 7.07 2.37 -3.14
C PRO A 271 7.52 3.83 -3.23
N SER A 272 8.76 4.15 -2.83
CA SER A 272 9.31 5.51 -2.93
C SER A 272 9.52 5.97 -4.37
N LEU A 273 9.88 5.06 -5.28
CA LEU A 273 10.04 5.36 -6.71
C LEU A 273 8.68 5.59 -7.36
N VAL A 274 7.68 4.77 -7.05
CA VAL A 274 6.31 4.99 -7.52
C VAL A 274 5.77 6.33 -6.99
N ALA A 275 6.02 6.64 -5.73
CA ALA A 275 5.64 7.92 -5.12
C ALA A 275 6.30 9.12 -5.85
N ALA A 276 7.60 9.02 -6.13
CA ALA A 276 8.33 10.04 -6.89
C ALA A 276 7.78 10.19 -8.32
N SER A 277 7.49 9.09 -9.01
CA SER A 277 6.89 9.10 -10.35
C SER A 277 5.48 9.70 -10.37
N VAL A 278 4.64 9.38 -9.36
CA VAL A 278 3.32 10.00 -9.19
C VAL A 278 3.44 11.50 -8.92
N MET A 279 4.40 11.93 -8.09
CA MET A 279 4.69 13.34 -7.84
C MET A 279 5.14 14.07 -9.11
N PHE A 280 6.05 13.46 -9.87
CA PHE A 280 6.52 13.98 -11.15
C PHE A 280 5.35 14.21 -12.11
N LEU A 281 4.49 13.21 -12.28
CA LEU A 281 3.33 13.28 -13.16
C LEU A 281 2.34 14.37 -12.73
N SER A 282 2.03 14.45 -11.44
CA SER A 282 1.14 15.49 -10.90
C SER A 282 1.68 16.89 -11.14
N ARG A 283 2.98 17.12 -10.88
CA ARG A 283 3.63 18.42 -11.13
C ARG A 283 3.66 18.76 -12.62
N PHE A 284 3.94 17.78 -13.48
CA PHE A 284 3.95 17.98 -14.93
C PHE A 284 2.57 18.34 -15.48
N THR A 285 1.52 17.65 -15.03
CA THR A 285 0.13 17.97 -15.42
C THR A 285 -0.28 19.37 -14.99
N LEU A 286 0.08 19.79 -13.77
CA LEU A 286 -0.30 21.10 -13.24
C LEU A 286 0.52 22.25 -13.83
N ARG A 287 1.79 22.01 -14.17
CA ARG A 287 2.69 23.03 -14.72
C ARG A 287 3.52 22.45 -15.87
N PRO A 288 2.92 22.27 -17.06
CA PRO A 288 3.62 21.74 -18.22
C PRO A 288 4.76 22.65 -18.74
N LYS A 289 4.80 23.92 -18.31
CA LYS A 289 5.82 24.90 -18.68
C LYS A 289 7.07 24.88 -17.78
N SER A 290 7.03 24.15 -16.67
CA SER A 290 8.14 24.07 -15.71
C SER A 290 8.64 22.64 -15.66
N HIS A 291 9.94 22.44 -15.44
CA HIS A 291 10.46 21.11 -15.20
C HIS A 291 9.83 20.54 -13.90
N PRO A 292 9.20 19.35 -13.96
CA PRO A 292 8.43 18.81 -12.83
C PRO A 292 9.29 18.35 -11.66
N TRP A 293 10.58 18.08 -11.88
CA TRP A 293 11.52 17.56 -10.88
C TRP A 293 12.61 18.58 -10.56
N ASN A 294 12.54 19.23 -9.40
CA ASN A 294 13.53 20.23 -8.99
C ASN A 294 14.66 19.62 -8.13
N LEU A 295 15.70 20.42 -7.88
CA LEU A 295 16.85 19.99 -7.10
C LEU A 295 16.49 19.57 -5.67
N ALA A 296 15.51 20.23 -5.04
CA ALA A 296 15.06 19.88 -3.69
C ALA A 296 14.44 18.46 -3.64
N LEU A 297 13.56 18.12 -4.59
CA LEU A 297 12.99 16.77 -4.70
C LEU A 297 14.05 15.72 -5.02
N GLN A 298 15.01 16.05 -5.88
CA GLN A 298 16.12 15.16 -6.20
C GLN A 298 17.02 14.91 -4.98
N GLN A 299 17.35 15.95 -4.21
CA GLN A 299 18.18 15.83 -3.00
C GLN A 299 17.47 15.05 -1.89
N PHE A 300 16.17 15.27 -1.70
CA PHE A 300 15.40 14.58 -0.67
C PHE A 300 15.13 13.11 -1.01
N SER A 301 14.74 12.82 -2.25
CA SER A 301 14.37 11.46 -2.67
C SER A 301 15.54 10.58 -3.11
N GLY A 302 16.64 11.21 -3.54
CA GLY A 302 17.78 10.55 -4.17
C GLY A 302 17.57 10.16 -5.63
N TYR A 303 16.39 10.38 -6.22
CA TYR A 303 16.08 9.99 -7.60
C TYR A 303 16.32 11.10 -8.61
N LYS A 304 16.96 10.75 -9.73
CA LYS A 304 17.08 11.61 -10.92
C LYS A 304 15.84 11.45 -11.81
N PRO A 305 15.53 12.42 -12.68
CA PRO A 305 14.43 12.28 -13.65
C PRO A 305 14.56 11.00 -14.49
N ALA A 306 15.77 10.68 -14.95
CA ALA A 306 16.05 9.46 -15.71
C ALA A 306 15.64 8.16 -14.98
N ASP A 307 15.80 8.09 -13.65
CA ASP A 307 15.44 6.92 -12.84
C ASP A 307 13.92 6.72 -12.79
N LEU A 308 13.16 7.82 -12.87
CA LEU A 308 11.70 7.82 -12.80
C LEU A 308 11.04 7.47 -14.14
N LYS A 309 11.77 7.58 -15.24
CA LYS A 309 11.24 7.50 -16.62
C LYS A 309 10.37 6.28 -16.87
N GLU A 310 10.87 5.09 -16.54
CA GLU A 310 10.13 3.85 -16.81
C GLU A 310 8.81 3.79 -16.06
N CYS A 311 8.83 4.09 -14.75
CA CYS A 311 7.63 4.05 -13.91
C CYS A 311 6.64 5.16 -14.31
N VAL A 312 7.13 6.36 -14.63
CA VAL A 312 6.29 7.46 -15.12
C VAL A 312 5.56 7.09 -16.41
N LEU A 313 6.24 6.46 -17.37
CA LEU A 313 5.62 6.01 -18.63
C LEU A 313 4.53 4.96 -18.39
N ILE A 314 4.80 3.97 -17.52
CA ILE A 314 3.79 2.96 -17.15
C ILE A 314 2.56 3.60 -16.52
N LEU A 315 2.75 4.50 -15.55
CA LEU A 315 1.65 5.22 -14.90
C LEU A 315 0.86 6.10 -15.88
N GLN A 316 1.54 6.71 -16.86
CA GLN A 316 0.91 7.54 -17.88
C GLN A 316 0.08 6.70 -18.86
N ASP A 317 0.58 5.53 -19.28
CA ASP A 317 -0.17 4.58 -20.12
C ASP A 317 -1.44 4.07 -19.43
N LEU A 318 -1.34 3.82 -18.12
CA LEU A 318 -2.48 3.43 -17.29
C LEU A 318 -3.54 4.55 -17.25
N GLN A 319 -3.12 5.81 -17.06
CA GLN A 319 -4.02 6.99 -17.04
C GLN A 319 -4.64 7.30 -18.40
N SER A 320 -3.94 7.03 -19.50
CA SER A 320 -4.35 7.43 -20.86
C SER A 320 -5.35 6.46 -21.52
N SER A 321 -5.83 5.44 -20.79
CA SER A 321 -6.85 4.49 -21.27
C SER A 321 -6.44 3.66 -22.51
N LYS A 322 -5.22 3.12 -22.53
CA LYS A 322 -4.89 1.95 -23.39
C LYS A 322 -4.97 0.60 -22.66
N ARG A 323 -4.97 0.57 -21.32
CA ARG A 323 -5.02 -0.66 -20.50
C ARG A 323 -6.08 -0.69 -19.39
N GLY A 324 -6.60 0.46 -18.93
CA GLY A 324 -7.52 0.57 -17.77
C GLY A 324 -9.02 0.45 -18.08
N GLY A 325 -9.42 -0.23 -19.17
CA GLY A 325 -10.81 -0.24 -19.63
C GLY A 325 -11.82 -0.94 -18.71
N SER A 326 -11.38 -1.82 -17.79
CA SER A 326 -12.26 -2.63 -16.94
C SER A 326 -12.43 -2.15 -15.49
N LEU A 327 -11.59 -1.20 -15.02
CA LEU A 327 -11.59 -0.73 -13.63
C LEU A 327 -12.44 0.54 -13.50
N VAL A 328 -13.73 0.35 -13.21
CA VAL A 328 -14.74 1.42 -13.28
C VAL A 328 -14.79 2.21 -11.98
N ALA A 329 -14.61 1.58 -10.81
CA ALA A 329 -14.69 2.27 -9.53
C ALA A 329 -13.60 3.32 -9.38
N VAL A 330 -12.34 2.96 -9.69
CA VAL A 330 -11.21 3.91 -9.64
C VAL A 330 -11.46 5.07 -10.61
N ARG A 331 -12.11 4.81 -11.74
CA ARG A 331 -12.44 5.84 -12.73
C ARG A 331 -13.61 6.73 -12.30
N GLU A 332 -14.68 6.16 -11.77
CA GLU A 332 -15.85 6.89 -11.28
C GLU A 332 -15.50 7.79 -10.10
N LYS A 333 -14.68 7.29 -9.17
CA LYS A 333 -14.14 8.04 -8.02
C LYS A 333 -13.35 9.29 -8.43
N TYR A 334 -12.68 9.27 -9.59
CA TYR A 334 -11.72 10.32 -9.97
C TYR A 334 -11.85 10.87 -11.40
N ASN A 335 -13.02 10.74 -12.03
CA ASN A 335 -13.29 11.08 -13.44
C ASN A 335 -13.15 12.59 -13.80
N GLN A 336 -12.52 13.42 -12.99
CA GLN A 336 -12.48 14.87 -13.17
C GLN A 336 -11.44 15.35 -14.21
N HIS A 337 -10.41 14.58 -14.58
CA HIS A 337 -9.37 15.10 -15.50
C HIS A 337 -8.82 14.03 -16.46
N LYS A 338 -9.40 13.93 -17.67
CA LYS A 338 -8.67 13.39 -18.84
C LYS A 338 -7.51 14.34 -19.15
N VAL A 339 -6.29 13.93 -18.85
CA VAL A 339 -5.09 14.72 -19.13
C VAL A 339 -4.44 14.21 -20.41
N THR A 340 -4.59 14.94 -21.50
CA THR A 340 -3.77 14.75 -22.70
C THR A 340 -2.41 15.42 -22.46
N MET A 341 -1.33 14.64 -22.45
CA MET A 341 0.01 15.20 -22.20
C MET A 341 0.57 15.89 -23.46
N PRO A 342 1.19 17.07 -23.34
CA PRO A 342 1.82 17.78 -24.46
C PRO A 342 3.10 17.09 -24.95
N SER A 343 3.47 17.35 -26.22
CA SER A 343 4.58 16.74 -26.96
C SER A 343 5.95 16.81 -26.28
N ASN A 344 6.13 17.71 -25.31
CA ASN A 344 7.39 17.95 -24.60
C ASN A 344 7.59 17.03 -23.37
N PHE A 345 6.66 16.11 -23.10
CA PHE A 345 6.73 15.21 -21.94
C PHE A 345 8.02 14.38 -21.90
N LEU A 346 8.44 13.82 -23.04
CA LEU A 346 9.66 13.01 -23.12
C LEU A 346 10.95 13.82 -22.96
N LEU A 347 10.92 15.15 -23.16
CA LEU A 347 12.06 16.06 -22.94
C LEU A 347 12.29 16.35 -21.45
N SER A 348 11.43 15.85 -20.57
CA SER A 348 11.53 16.04 -19.12
C SER A 348 12.32 14.95 -18.40
N PHE A 349 13.02 14.08 -19.13
CA PHE A 349 13.78 12.94 -18.59
C PHE A 349 15.27 13.04 -18.85
#